data_AF-A0A257SKC6-F1
#
_entry.id   AF-A0A257SKC6-F1
#
_cell.length_a   1.000
_cell.length_b   1.000
_cell.length_c   1.000
_cell.angle_alpha   90.00
_cell.angle_beta   90.00
_cell.angle_gamma   90.00
#
_symmetry.space_group_name_H-M   'P 1'
#
loop_
_entity.id
_entity.type
_entity.pdbx_description
1 polymer ?
#
loop_
_entity_poly.entity_id
_entity_poly.type
_entity_poly.pdbx_seq_one_letter_code
_entity_poly.pdbx_strand_id
1 'polypeptide(L)' 'MRVFTPLEIAKHAANKYLGVLVAAKYARVLNEFPRDRSAMGEKKLTTRAMEDLSSGKLTYRVVPRLRGE' A
#
# COMPACT_ATOMS: atom_id res chain seq x y z
N MET A 1 -2.66 7.18 -15.59
CA MET A 1 -2.16 5.98 -14.88
C MET A 1 -0.73 6.29 -14.44
N ARG A 2 -0.36 6.19 -13.15
CA ARG A 2 1.01 6.46 -12.67
C ARG A 2 1.78 5.14 -12.60
N VAL A 3 3.00 5.12 -13.10
CA VAL A 3 3.92 3.98 -13.02
C VAL A 3 4.87 4.20 -11.85
N PHE A 4 5.08 3.18 -11.02
CA PHE A 4 6.05 3.19 -9.92
C PHE A 4 7.17 2.22 -10.26
N THR A 5 8.41 2.68 -10.13
CA THR A 5 9.58 1.85 -10.41
C THR A 5 9.94 0.96 -9.22
N PRO A 6 10.58 -0.20 -9.44
CA PRO A 6 11.02 -1.06 -8.34
C PRO A 6 11.95 -0.35 -7.34
N LEU A 7 12.77 0.58 -7.82
CA LEU A 7 13.69 1.36 -7.00
C LEU A 7 12.95 2.33 -6.07
N GLU A 8 11.91 3.01 -6.56
CA GLU A 8 11.08 3.91 -5.74
C GLU A 8 10.40 3.17 -4.59
N ILE A 9 9.92 1.96 -4.86
CA ILE A 9 9.26 1.14 -3.83
C ILE A 9 10.25 0.58 -2.82
N ALA A 10 11.42 0.13 -3.28
CA ALA A 10 12.46 -0.43 -2.40
C ALA A 10 13.17 0.62 -1.52
N LYS A 11 13.00 1.92 -1.76
CA LYS A 11 13.53 2.97 -0.85
C LYS A 11 12.85 2.97 0.51
N HIS A 12 11.55 2.68 0.54
CA HIS A 12 10.72 2.74 1.74
C HIS A 12 10.20 1.37 2.19
N ALA A 13 10.57 0.31 1.46
CA ALA A 13 10.32 -1.07 1.83
C ALA A 13 11.62 -1.88 1.74
N ALA A 14 11.80 -2.88 2.60
CA ALA A 14 13.03 -3.69 2.62
C ALA A 14 13.36 -4.36 1.27
N ASN A 15 12.34 -4.65 0.45
CA ASN A 15 12.51 -5.07 -0.94
C ASN A 15 11.25 -4.76 -1.75
N LYS A 16 11.37 -4.80 -3.09
CA LYS A 16 10.26 -4.49 -4.02
C LYS A 16 9.04 -5.39 -3.84
N TYR A 17 9.23 -6.66 -3.50
CA TYR A 17 8.14 -7.63 -3.36
C TYR A 17 7.32 -7.38 -2.09
N LEU A 18 8.01 -7.15 -0.98
CA LEU A 18 7.40 -6.77 0.29
C LEU A 18 6.63 -5.45 0.14
N GLY A 19 7.21 -4.46 -0.55
CA GLY A 19 6.51 -3.20 -0.82
C GLY A 19 5.19 -3.40 -1.54
N VAL A 20 5.14 -4.26 -2.56
CA VAL A 20 3.88 -4.60 -3.27
C VAL A 20 2.88 -5.26 -2.33
N LEU A 21 3.30 -6.21 -1.49
CA LEU A 21 2.42 -6.88 -0.53
C LEU A 21 1.84 -5.91 0.51
N VAL A 22 2.68 -5.00 1.03
CA VAL A 22 2.28 -3.99 2.00
C VAL A 22 1.28 -3.02 1.38
N ALA A 23 1.57 -2.48 0.19
CA ALA A 23 0.66 -1.56 -0.51
C ALA A 23 -0.68 -2.24 -0.84
N ALA A 24 -0.66 -3.50 -1.28
CA ALA A 24 -1.88 -4.26 -1.56
C ALA A 24 -2.72 -4.49 -0.30
N LYS A 25 -2.08 -4.85 0.82
CA LYS A 25 -2.77 -5.01 2.11
C LYS A 25 -3.36 -3.69 2.61
N TYR A 26 -2.59 -2.61 2.52
CA TYR A 26 -3.05 -1.27 2.91
C TYR A 26 -4.24 -0.82 2.05
N ALA A 27 -4.21 -1.05 0.74
CA ALA A 27 -5.34 -0.75 -0.14
C ALA A 27 -6.62 -1.53 0.23
N ARG A 28 -6.49 -2.79 0.68
CA ARG A 28 -7.64 -3.58 1.19
C ARG A 28 -8.21 -2.96 2.47
N VAL A 29 -7.34 -2.59 3.42
CA VAL A 29 -7.75 -1.91 4.65
C VAL A 29 -8.48 -0.60 4.34
N LEU A 30 -7.95 0.22 3.42
CA LEU A 30 -8.61 1.45 2.99
C LEU A 30 -9.99 1.22 2.35
N ASN A 31 -10.19 0.05 1.73
CA ASN A 31 -11.45 -0.32 1.09
C ASN A 31 -12.51 -0.79 2.09
N GLU A 32 -12.13 -1.16 3.31
CA GLU A 32 -13.06 -1.55 4.38
C GLU A 32 -13.81 -0.34 4.97
N PHE A 33 -13.25 0.87 4.83
CA PHE A 33 -13.89 2.08 5.31
C PHE A 33 -14.98 2.56 4.33
N PRO A 34 -16.16 2.96 4.83
CA PRO A 34 -17.20 3.54 3.98
C PRO A 34 -16.65 4.80 3.31
N ARG A 35 -16.68 4.82 1.99
CA ARG A 35 -16.22 5.94 1.16
C ARG A 35 -17.33 6.36 0.22
N ASP A 36 -17.43 7.66 0.05
CA ASP A 36 -18.35 8.24 -0.91
C ASP A 36 -17.84 7.97 -2.33
N ARG A 37 -18.43 6.96 -2.98
CA ARG A 37 -18.06 6.55 -4.34
C ARG A 37 -18.45 7.59 -5.39
N SER A 38 -19.25 8.58 -5.00
CA SER A 38 -19.68 9.69 -5.84
C SER A 38 -18.69 10.85 -5.86
N ALA A 39 -17.63 10.80 -5.04
CA ALA A 39 -16.57 11.81 -5.04
C ALA A 39 -15.77 11.77 -6.35
N MET A 40 -16.14 12.63 -7.29
CA MET A 40 -15.50 12.76 -8.59
C MET A 40 -14.04 13.20 -8.41
N GLY A 41 -13.09 12.41 -8.94
CA GLY A 41 -11.66 12.70 -8.87
C GLY A 41 -10.86 11.91 -7.84
N GLU A 42 -11.49 10.99 -7.09
CA GLU A 42 -10.75 10.15 -6.15
C GLU A 42 -9.83 9.15 -6.88
N LYS A 43 -8.53 9.15 -6.53
CA LYS A 43 -7.57 8.19 -7.08
C LYS A 43 -7.96 6.77 -6.68
N LYS A 44 -7.73 5.80 -7.59
CA LYS A 44 -7.84 4.37 -7.26
C LYS A 44 -7.02 4.06 -6.01
N LEU A 45 -7.60 3.27 -5.10
CA LEU A 45 -6.99 2.92 -3.81
C LEU A 45 -5.60 2.31 -3.95
N THR A 46 -5.39 1.48 -4.96
CA THR A 46 -4.09 0.87 -5.27
C THR A 46 -3.04 1.91 -5.66
N THR A 47 -3.43 2.93 -6.45
CA THR A 47 -2.54 4.05 -6.80
C THR A 47 -2.21 4.88 -5.58
N ARG A 48 -3.19 5.18 -4.72
CA ARG A 48 -2.99 5.90 -3.47
C ARG A 48 -2.06 5.15 -2.51
N ALA A 49 -2.28 3.84 -2.34
CA ALA A 49 -1.45 3.01 -1.47
C ALA A 49 0.02 2.95 -1.95
N MET A 50 0.23 2.84 -3.26
CA MET A 50 1.59 2.87 -3.83
C MET A 50 2.23 4.26 -3.68
N GLU A 51 1.47 5.33 -3.81
CA GLU A 51 1.93 6.70 -3.60
C GLU A 51 2.34 6.94 -2.13
N ASP A 52 1.50 6.52 -1.18
CA ASP A 52 1.77 6.62 0.26
C ASP A 52 3.02 5.81 0.65
N LEU A 53 3.21 4.62 0.06
CA LEU A 53 4.43 3.83 0.27
C LEU A 53 5.66 4.51 -0.34
N SER A 54 5.60 4.95 -1.60
CA SER A 54 6.73 5.56 -2.32
C SER A 54 7.14 6.92 -1.76
N SER A 55 6.25 7.61 -1.04
CA SER A 55 6.52 8.88 -0.38
C SER A 55 6.92 8.74 1.09
N GLY A 56 6.99 7.51 1.61
CA GLY A 56 7.34 7.23 3.00
C GLY A 56 6.24 7.59 4.01
N LYS A 57 5.02 7.89 3.55
CA LYS A 57 3.87 8.20 4.42
C LYS A 57 3.27 6.95 5.07
N LEU A 58 3.53 5.77 4.51
CA LEU A 58 3.05 4.49 5.02
C LEU A 58 4.11 3.83 5.90
N THR A 59 3.86 3.81 7.21
CA THR A 59 4.67 3.02 8.16
C THR A 59 4.04 1.65 8.39
N TYR A 60 4.86 0.60 8.41
CA TYR A 60 4.40 -0.75 8.63
C TYR A 60 5.39 -1.57 9.46
N ARG A 61 4.88 -2.62 10.10
CA ARG A 61 5.69 -3.64 10.77
C ARG A 61 5.28 -5.01 10.26
N VAL A 62 6.25 -5.82 9.88
CA VAL A 62 6.00 -7.23 9.54
C VAL A 62 5.87 -8.01 10.85
N VAL A 63 4.69 -8.58 11.07
CA VAL A 63 4.43 -9.45 12.22
C VAL A 63 4.43 -10.90 11.72
N PRO A 64 5.34 -11.76 12.21
CA PRO A 64 5.34 -13.16 11.86
C PRO A 64 4.03 -13.80 12.35
N ARG A 65 3.45 -14.68 11.54
CA ARG A 65 2.30 -15.47 11.98
C ARG A 65 2.81 -16.47 13.01
N LEU A 66 2.30 -16.41 14.25
CA LEU A 66 2.50 -17.51 15.19
C LEU A 66 1.88 -18.77 14.57
N ARG A 67 2.72 -19.79 14.36
CA ARG A 67 2.22 -21.15 14.17
C ARG A 67 1.71 -21.57 15.54
N GLY A 68 0.39 -21.67 15.69
CA GLY A 68 -0.20 -22.27 16.88
C GLY A 68 0.30 -23.70 17.00
N GLU A 69 0.55 -24.11 18.24
CA GLU A 69 0.77 -25.50 18.65
C GLU A 69 -0.37 -26.40 18.15
#